data_AF-A0AAJ2SKW4-F1
#
_entry.id   AF-A0AAJ2SKW4-F1
#
_cell.length_a   1.000
_cell.length_b   1.000
_cell.length_c   1.000
_cell.angle_alpha   90.00
_cell.angle_beta   90.00
_cell.angle_gamma   90.00
#
_symmetry.space_group_name_H-M   'P 1'
#
loop_
_entity.id
_entity.type
_entity.pdbx_description
1 polymer ?
#
loop_
_entity_poly.entity_id
_entity_poly.type
_entity_poly.pdbx_seq_one_letter_code
_entity_poly.pdbx_strand_id
1 'polypeptide(L)' 'MKEPYVYVREDASSMPEVLDKFDQWLAQFGKRYLHLDCTGDNYEGVVVDTERLEEIIELAGRAGIKASLESF' A
#
# COMPACT_ATOMS: atom_id res chain seq x y z
N MET A 1 -2.46 23.30 1.28
CA MET A 1 -1.04 22.89 1.31
C MET A 1 -1.05 21.41 1.63
N LYS A 2 -0.31 20.56 0.90
CA LYS A 2 -0.25 19.13 1.21
C LYS A 2 0.77 18.96 2.35
N GLU A 3 0.31 18.65 3.55
CA GLU A 3 1.21 18.32 4.67
C GLU A 3 1.80 16.93 4.43
N PRO A 4 3.11 16.71 4.69
CA PRO A 4 3.73 15.41 4.51
C PRO A 4 3.13 14.38 5.49
N TYR A 5 3.05 13.12 5.06
CA TYR A 5 2.77 12.03 5.99
C TYR A 5 3.92 11.93 6.99
N VAL A 6 3.62 12.08 8.27
CA VAL A 6 4.59 11.91 9.35
C VAL A 6 4.39 10.53 9.94
N TYR A 7 5.38 9.67 9.76
CA TYR A 7 5.41 8.39 10.47
C TYR A 7 5.57 8.64 11.96
N VAL A 8 4.56 8.25 12.73
CA VAL A 8 4.60 8.25 14.19
C VAL A 8 4.66 6.79 14.63
N ARG A 9 5.79 6.39 15.20
CA ARG A 9 5.91 5.09 15.86
C ARG A 9 5.22 5.18 17.21
N GLU A 10 3.94 4.81 17.24
CA GLU A 10 3.26 4.46 18.47
C GLU A 10 3.70 3.03 18.81
N ASP A 11 4.30 2.81 19.98
CA ASP A 11 4.93 1.54 20.37
C ASP A 11 3.98 0.31 20.37
N ALA A 12 2.68 0.52 20.13
CA ALA A 12 1.64 -0.49 20.06
C ALA A 12 1.17 -0.85 18.64
N SER A 13 1.53 -0.10 17.59
CA SER A 13 1.05 -0.38 16.23
C SER A 13 1.95 -1.37 15.48
N SER A 14 1.33 -2.42 14.93
CA SER A 14 1.97 -3.36 14.00
C SER A 14 2.24 -2.69 12.64
N MET A 15 3.19 -3.23 11.87
CA MET A 15 3.49 -2.69 10.53
C MET A 15 2.27 -2.70 9.58
N PRO A 16 1.41 -3.74 9.55
CA PRO A 16 0.17 -3.70 8.77
C PRO A 16 -0.75 -2.52 9.14
N GLU A 17 -0.89 -2.20 10.43
CA GLU A 17 -1.69 -1.06 10.88
C GLU A 17 -1.07 0.29 10.48
N VAL A 18 0.26 0.38 10.48
CA VAL A 18 0.96 1.58 9.98
C VAL A 18 0.70 1.76 8.48
N LEU A 19 0.76 0.69 7.70
CA LEU A 19 0.55 0.72 6.25
C LEU A 19 -0.92 1.00 5.88
N ASP A 20 -1.88 0.50 6.65
CA ASP A 20 -3.30 0.84 6.50
C ASP A 20 -3.56 2.33 6.77
N LYS A 21 -3.02 2.88 7.87
CA LYS A 21 -3.08 4.32 8.15
C LYS A 21 -2.43 5.15 7.03
N PHE A 22 -1.35 4.64 6.44
CA PHE A 22 -0.70 5.28 5.31
C PHE A 22 -1.56 5.24 4.03
N ASP A 23 -2.21 4.13 3.71
CA ASP A 23 -3.16 4.03 2.58
C ASP A 23 -4.33 4.99 2.75
N GLN A 24 -4.91 5.08 3.96
CA GLN A 24 -6.00 6.01 4.27
C GLN A 24 -5.58 7.47 4.08
N TRP A 25 -4.34 7.81 4.42
CA TRP A 25 -3.80 9.14 4.15
C TRP A 25 -3.59 9.39 2.65
N LEU A 26 -3.06 8.39 1.91
CA LEU A 26 -2.89 8.48 0.45
C LEU A 26 -4.21 8.64 -0.29
N ALA A 27 -5.29 8.00 0.18
CA ALA A 27 -6.61 8.07 -0.44
C ALA A 27 -7.14 9.50 -0.55
N GLN A 28 -6.76 10.38 0.40
CA GLN A 28 -7.09 11.82 0.37
C GLN A 28 -6.48 12.55 -0.83
N PHE A 29 -5.47 11.95 -1.47
CA PHE A 29 -4.76 12.49 -2.63
C PHE A 29 -5.00 11.69 -3.91
N GLY A 30 -6.00 10.81 -3.94
CA GLY A 30 -6.30 9.97 -5.10
C GLY A 30 -5.23 8.91 -5.37
N LYS A 31 -4.54 8.45 -4.32
CA LYS A 31 -3.53 7.40 -4.39
C LYS A 31 -3.87 6.27 -3.45
N ARG A 32 -3.31 5.09 -3.70
CA ARG A 32 -3.43 3.90 -2.85
C ARG A 32 -2.08 3.23 -2.65
N TYR A 33 -1.88 2.62 -1.49
CA TYR A 33 -0.77 1.71 -1.23
C TYR A 33 -1.21 0.27 -1.52
N LEU A 34 -0.41 -0.43 -2.31
CA LEU A 34 -0.71 -1.78 -2.76
C LEU A 34 0.37 -2.72 -2.26
N HIS A 35 -0.01 -3.69 -1.44
CA HIS A 35 0.85 -4.74 -0.93
C HIS A 35 1.21 -5.71 -2.05
N LEU A 36 2.49 -6.08 -2.14
CA LEU A 36 2.99 -7.06 -3.09
C LEU A 36 3.48 -8.29 -2.32
N ASP A 37 2.97 -9.47 -2.67
CA ASP A 37 3.47 -10.74 -2.18
C ASP A 37 4.63 -11.19 -3.07
N CYS A 38 5.84 -10.80 -2.67
CA CYS A 38 7.07 -11.18 -3.36
C CYS A 38 7.76 -12.37 -2.69
N THR A 39 7.01 -13.26 -2.00
CA THR A 39 7.51 -14.51 -1.40
C THR A 39 8.58 -14.37 -0.31
N GLY A 40 8.76 -13.16 0.25
CA GLY A 40 9.74 -12.86 1.29
C GLY A 40 9.11 -12.28 2.55
N ASP A 41 9.87 -12.25 3.65
CA ASP A 41 9.41 -11.72 4.96
C ASP A 41 9.35 -10.18 5.02
N ASN A 42 9.51 -9.50 3.89
CA ASN A 42 9.51 -8.05 3.81
C ASN A 42 8.12 -7.51 3.47
N TYR A 43 7.78 -6.36 4.05
CA TYR A 43 6.62 -5.59 3.64
C TYR A 43 6.94 -4.82 2.35
N GLU A 44 6.62 -5.43 1.21
CA GLU A 44 6.79 -4.80 -0.10
C GLU A 44 5.47 -4.20 -0.59
N GLY A 45 5.56 -3.05 -1.25
CA GLY A 45 4.40 -2.40 -1.82
C GLY A 45 4.72 -1.22 -2.71
N VAL A 46 3.71 -0.76 -3.44
CA VAL A 46 3.81 0.33 -4.40
C VAL A 46 2.67 1.32 -4.20
N VAL A 47 2.96 2.61 -4.37
CA VAL A 47 1.95 3.66 -4.39
C VAL A 47 1.45 3.86 -5.82
N VAL A 48 0.16 3.72 -6.03
CA VAL A 48 -0.49 3.85 -7.34
C VAL A 48 -1.55 4.94 -7.32
N ASP A 49 -1.92 5.46 -8.48
CA ASP A 49 -3.10 6.31 -8.61
C ASP A 49 -4.37 5.46 -8.47
N THR A 50 -5.36 5.95 -7.73
CA THR A 50 -6.62 5.23 -7.48
C THR A 50 -7.32 4.86 -8.80
N GLU A 51 -7.23 5.72 -9.80
CA GLU A 51 -7.83 5.50 -11.13
C GLU A 51 -7.19 4.32 -11.88
N ARG A 52 -5.96 3.93 -11.53
CA ARG A 52 -5.22 2.84 -12.16
C ARG A 52 -5.15 1.58 -11.30
N LEU A 53 -5.84 1.57 -10.16
CA LEU A 53 -5.74 0.51 -9.17
C LEU A 53 -6.01 -0.88 -9.78
N GLU A 54 -7.13 -1.03 -10.48
CA GLU A 54 -7.54 -2.31 -11.07
C GLU A 54 -6.57 -2.76 -12.18
N GLU A 55 -6.13 -1.81 -13.03
CA GLU A 55 -5.16 -2.06 -14.09
C GLU A 55 -3.83 -2.60 -13.52
N ILE A 56 -3.33 -2.01 -12.45
CA ILE A 56 -2.08 -2.42 -11.82
C ILE A 56 -2.22 -3.79 -11.15
N ILE A 57 -3.33 -4.06 -10.45
CA ILE A 57 -3.59 -5.39 -9.86
C ILE A 57 -3.62 -6.46 -10.96
N GLU A 58 -4.29 -6.19 -12.07
CA GLU A 58 -4.34 -7.12 -13.19
C GLU A 58 -2.95 -7.37 -13.80
N LEU A 59 -2.17 -6.31 -14.03
CA LEU A 59 -0.81 -6.42 -14.55
C LEU A 59 0.11 -7.21 -13.62
N ALA A 60 0.02 -6.97 -12.31
CA ALA A 60 0.77 -7.73 -11.31
C ALA A 60 0.39 -9.23 -11.37
N GLY A 61 -0.91 -9.54 -11.45
CA GLY A 61 -1.39 -10.91 -11.60
C GLY A 61 -0.85 -11.59 -12.86
N ARG A 62 -0.80 -10.89 -14.01
CA ARG A 62 -0.20 -11.41 -15.26
C ARG A 62 1.31 -11.64 -15.13
N ALA A 63 2.00 -10.91 -14.26
CA ALA A 63 3.41 -11.08 -13.94
C ALA A 63 3.67 -12.17 -12.87
N GLY A 64 2.61 -12.78 -12.32
CA GLY A 64 2.73 -13.75 -11.24
C GLY A 64 2.97 -13.13 -9.86
N ILE A 65 2.75 -11.82 -9.71
CA ILE A 65 2.87 -11.09 -8.45
C ILE A 65 1.47 -10.91 -7.87
N LYS A 66 1.24 -11.42 -6.66
CA LYS A 66 -0.04 -11.20 -5.98
C LYS A 66 -0.01 -9.81 -5.35
N ALA A 67 -1.04 -9.03 -5.65
CA ALA A 67 -1.10 -7.62 -5.31
C ALA A 67 -2.47 -7.32 -4.67
N SER A 68 -2.50 -6.65 -3.51
CA SER A 68 -3.74 -6.41 -2.75
C SER A 68 -3.68 -5.11 -1.96
N LEU A 69 -4.84 -4.55 -1.60
CA LEU A 69 -4.93 -3.46 -0.62
C LEU A 69 -4.79 -3.96 0.82
N GLU A 70 -5.03 -5.25 1.05
CA GLU A 70 -4.84 -5.90 2.34
C GLU A 70 -3.43 -6.51 2.39
N SER A 71 -2.78 -6.43 3.56
CA SER A 71 -1.55 -7.16 3.81
C SER A 71 -1.79 -8.67 3.73
N PHE A 72 -0.77 -9.40 3.26
CA PHE A 72 -0.73 -10.86 3.27
C PHE A 72 -0.22 -11.41 4.60
#